data_AF-A0A163SFK4-F1
#
_entry.id   AF-A0A163SFK4-F1
#
_cell.length_a   1.000
_cell.length_b   1.000
_cell.length_c   1.000
_cell.angle_alpha   90.00
_cell.angle_beta   90.00
_cell.angle_gamma   90.00
#
_symmetry.space_group_name_H-M   'P 1'
#
loop_
_entity.id
_entity.type
_entity.pdbx_description
1 polymer ?
#
loop_
_entity_poly.entity_id
_entity_poly.type
_entity_poly.pdbx_seq_one_letter_code
_entity_poly.pdbx_strand_id
1 'polypeptide(L)'
;MFNSEAELVIPAKAMLGEGPCWDSEQNVLYWVNILDKKVNVYDPRTHKNREIQLEQMVGTVAPSKSGSLVVALQKGLHFLDLETEELTFIHDPESHLPENRFNDGKCDPFGRFWAGTMSLSEEKEAGSLYCLGTDLAVEKKRSNLTISNGLAWSPDQNSMYLIDTPTKKVTRFDYDLQTGHIENPTEVIAFPDGVGAPDGMTIDNDGMLWIAHWGGAQISRWDPTTGEQLLSIPIPSLNVTSCTFGGENLDELYVTTARKDTSAENLHRYPEAGGVFKVKPGVKGMPAYRFRG
;
A
#
# COMPACT_ATOMS: atom_id res chain seq x y z
N MET A 1 -19.21 -9.83 -18.70
CA MET A 1 -18.81 -8.54 -19.30
C MET A 1 -17.86 -7.89 -18.31
N PHE A 2 -16.65 -7.55 -18.74
CA PHE A 2 -15.69 -6.81 -17.92
C PHE A 2 -16.24 -5.39 -17.71
N ASN A 3 -16.27 -4.91 -16.47
CA ASN A 3 -16.57 -3.52 -16.18
C ASN A 3 -15.29 -2.85 -15.67
N SER A 4 -14.56 -2.20 -16.58
CA SER A 4 -13.36 -1.44 -16.26
C SER A 4 -13.66 -0.04 -15.74
N GLU A 5 -14.93 0.33 -15.57
CA GLU A 5 -15.30 1.63 -15.01
C GLU A 5 -15.07 1.63 -13.50
N ALA A 6 -14.34 2.66 -13.02
CA ALA A 6 -14.08 2.84 -11.60
C ALA A 6 -15.30 3.42 -10.89
N GLU A 7 -15.87 2.66 -9.97
CA GLU A 7 -16.98 3.06 -9.11
C GLU A 7 -16.43 3.78 -7.87
N LEU A 8 -16.87 5.01 -7.60
CA LEU A 8 -16.57 5.69 -6.34
C LEU A 8 -17.34 5.03 -5.19
N VAL A 9 -16.62 4.46 -4.22
CA VAL A 9 -17.23 3.77 -3.07
C VAL A 9 -17.12 4.60 -1.78
N ILE A 10 -16.14 5.50 -1.68
CA ILE A 10 -15.98 6.42 -0.54
C ILE A 10 -15.58 7.81 -1.06
N PRO A 11 -16.46 8.84 -0.96
CA PRO A 11 -16.14 10.22 -1.35
C PRO A 11 -15.34 10.95 -0.25
N ALA A 12 -14.25 10.34 0.24
CA ALA A 12 -13.53 10.79 1.43
C ALA A 12 -12.81 12.13 1.25
N LYS A 13 -12.45 12.51 0.01
CA LYS A 13 -11.63 13.70 -0.29
C LYS A 13 -10.33 13.72 0.52
N ALA A 14 -9.75 12.55 0.76
CA ALA A 14 -8.54 12.37 1.55
C ALA A 14 -7.38 13.20 0.99
N MET A 15 -6.62 13.85 1.88
CA MET A 15 -5.40 14.53 1.49
C MET A 15 -4.39 13.53 0.92
N LEU A 16 -4.22 12.38 1.57
CA LEU A 16 -3.38 11.29 1.09
C LEU A 16 -3.96 9.95 1.52
N GLY A 17 -4.95 9.46 0.76
CA GLY A 17 -5.51 8.12 0.96
C GLY A 17 -4.51 7.07 0.51
N GLU A 18 -4.23 6.05 1.33
CA GLU A 18 -3.14 5.09 1.11
C GLU A 18 -3.38 3.74 1.82
N GLY A 19 -2.45 2.81 1.64
CA GLY A 19 -2.36 1.55 2.38
C GLY A 19 -3.64 0.70 2.41
N PRO A 20 -4.37 0.51 1.29
CA PRO A 20 -5.56 -0.32 1.28
C PRO A 20 -5.19 -1.79 1.57
N CYS A 21 -5.84 -2.38 2.58
CA CYS A 21 -5.66 -3.77 2.98
C CYS A 21 -7.03 -4.43 3.17
N TRP A 22 -7.35 -5.43 2.36
CA TRP A 22 -8.59 -6.17 2.47
C TRP A 22 -8.48 -7.28 3.50
N ASP A 23 -9.35 -7.28 4.50
CA ASP A 23 -9.52 -8.37 5.44
C ASP A 23 -10.62 -9.32 4.94
N SER A 24 -10.21 -10.49 4.46
CA SER A 24 -11.13 -11.50 3.91
C SER A 24 -11.95 -12.24 4.97
N GLU A 25 -11.54 -12.25 6.24
CA GLU A 25 -12.31 -12.90 7.29
C GLU A 25 -13.45 -11.99 7.76
N GLN A 26 -13.17 -10.69 7.86
CA GLN A 26 -14.15 -9.68 8.29
C GLN A 26 -14.95 -9.09 7.12
N ASN A 27 -14.47 -9.26 5.88
CA ASN A 27 -14.97 -8.63 4.67
C ASN A 27 -15.02 -7.10 4.77
N VAL A 28 -13.92 -6.51 5.21
CA VAL A 28 -13.75 -5.05 5.32
C VAL A 28 -12.46 -4.60 4.66
N LEU A 29 -12.46 -3.35 4.20
CA LEU A 29 -11.27 -2.67 3.68
C LEU A 29 -10.72 -1.75 4.78
N TYR A 30 -9.50 -2.03 5.22
CA TYR A 30 -8.69 -1.06 5.95
C TYR A 30 -7.96 -0.16 4.96
N TRP A 31 -7.85 1.14 5.27
CA TRP A 31 -7.04 2.08 4.52
C TRP A 31 -6.70 3.28 5.40
N VAL A 32 -5.72 4.08 4.99
CA VAL A 32 -5.24 5.20 5.81
C VAL A 32 -5.40 6.52 5.08
N ASN A 33 -5.54 7.60 5.83
CA ASN A 33 -5.32 8.94 5.31
C ASN A 33 -4.10 9.51 6.03
N ILE A 34 -2.94 9.43 5.37
CA ILE A 34 -1.64 9.64 6.01
C ILE A 34 -1.55 11.02 6.66
N LEU A 35 -1.88 12.06 5.89
CA LEU A 35 -1.71 13.44 6.31
C LEU A 35 -2.77 13.90 7.32
N ASP A 36 -3.99 13.37 7.21
CA ASP A 36 -5.06 13.65 8.17
C ASP A 36 -5.03 12.72 9.38
N LYS A 37 -4.05 11.80 9.44
CA LYS A 37 -3.76 10.94 10.60
C LYS A 37 -4.91 9.99 10.95
N LYS A 38 -5.54 9.38 9.95
CA LYS A 38 -6.69 8.50 10.14
C LYS A 38 -6.43 7.08 9.69
N VAL A 39 -6.86 6.12 10.48
CA VAL A 39 -7.12 4.74 10.03
C VAL A 39 -8.61 4.64 9.73
N ASN A 40 -8.95 4.02 8.61
CA ASN A 40 -10.32 3.88 8.14
C ASN A 40 -10.69 2.41 8.03
N VAL A 41 -11.96 2.11 8.34
CA VAL A 41 -12.55 0.78 8.20
C VAL A 41 -13.81 0.91 7.36
N TYR A 42 -13.75 0.42 6.12
CA TYR A 42 -14.88 0.41 5.21
C TYR A 42 -15.53 -0.97 5.16
N ASP A 43 -16.84 -1.03 5.43
CA ASP A 43 -17.65 -2.24 5.29
C ASP A 43 -18.52 -2.12 4.02
N PRO A 44 -18.21 -2.86 2.94
CA PRO A 44 -18.96 -2.80 1.70
C PRO A 44 -20.42 -3.27 1.83
N ARG A 45 -20.76 -4.08 2.85
CA ARG A 45 -22.13 -4.58 3.06
C ARG A 45 -23.05 -3.48 3.57
N THR A 46 -22.49 -2.54 4.33
CA THR A 46 -23.24 -1.41 4.91
C THR A 46 -22.95 -0.08 4.22
N HIS A 47 -21.95 -0.04 3.34
CA HIS A 47 -21.39 1.15 2.71
C HIS A 47 -20.94 2.23 3.73
N LYS A 48 -20.57 1.82 4.94
CA LYS A 48 -20.08 2.73 5.99
C LYS A 48 -18.57 2.72 6.04
N ASN A 49 -17.99 3.92 6.15
CA ASN A 49 -16.59 4.13 6.47
C ASN A 49 -16.50 4.65 7.91
N ARG A 50 -15.94 3.86 8.82
CA ARG A 50 -15.57 4.31 10.18
C ARG A 50 -14.17 4.92 10.11
N GLU A 51 -13.99 6.05 10.78
CA GLU A 51 -12.70 6.73 10.88
C GLU A 51 -12.22 6.70 12.32
N ILE A 52 -10.95 6.34 12.52
CA ILE A 52 -10.26 6.38 13.81
C ILE A 52 -9.17 7.44 13.70
N GLN A 53 -9.30 8.50 14.50
CA GLN A 53 -8.37 9.63 14.49
C GLN A 53 -7.16 9.34 15.38
N LEU A 54 -5.96 9.47 14.83
CA LEU A 54 -4.70 9.32 15.55
C LEU A 54 -3.99 10.68 15.68
N GLU A 55 -2.95 10.71 16.51
CA GLU A 55 -2.14 11.92 16.74
C GLU A 55 -0.94 12.06 15.79
N GLN A 56 -0.65 11.00 15.02
CA GLN A 56 0.52 10.89 14.14
C GLN A 56 0.11 10.50 12.72
N MET A 57 0.93 10.88 11.73
CA MET A 57 0.74 10.34 10.37
C MET A 57 0.83 8.83 10.41
N VAL A 58 -0.03 8.15 9.65
CA VAL A 58 -0.09 6.69 9.56
C VAL A 58 0.19 6.30 8.12
N GLY A 59 1.32 5.65 7.87
CA GLY A 59 1.74 5.29 6.51
C GLY A 59 0.99 4.07 5.97
N THR A 60 0.84 3.04 6.80
CA THR A 60 0.21 1.78 6.40
C THR A 60 -0.46 1.08 7.59
N VAL A 61 -1.34 0.14 7.27
CA VAL A 61 -2.13 -0.67 8.19
C VAL A 61 -2.28 -2.10 7.67
N ALA A 62 -2.23 -3.07 8.58
CA ALA A 62 -2.57 -4.46 8.26
C ALA A 62 -3.31 -5.13 9.42
N PRO A 63 -4.20 -6.09 9.14
CA PRO A 63 -4.84 -6.87 10.18
C PRO A 63 -3.85 -7.81 10.88
N SER A 64 -4.00 -7.96 12.20
CA SER A 64 -3.30 -8.97 13.00
C SER A 64 -4.18 -10.21 13.22
N LYS A 65 -3.56 -11.35 13.55
CA LYS A 65 -4.25 -12.55 14.03
C LYS A 65 -4.91 -12.37 15.39
N SER A 66 -4.45 -11.43 16.21
CA SER A 66 -5.05 -11.13 17.53
C SER A 66 -6.41 -10.42 17.42
N GLY A 67 -6.78 -9.91 16.24
CA GLY A 67 -7.95 -9.07 16.03
C GLY A 67 -7.68 -7.57 16.09
N SER A 68 -6.50 -7.15 16.55
CA SER A 68 -6.02 -5.77 16.42
C SER A 68 -5.49 -5.48 15.01
N LEU A 69 -5.15 -4.22 14.74
CA LEU A 69 -4.37 -3.84 13.57
C LEU A 69 -2.91 -3.64 13.97
N VAL A 70 -1.98 -3.96 13.07
CA VAL A 70 -0.61 -3.44 13.14
C VAL A 70 -0.52 -2.22 12.22
N VAL A 71 0.06 -1.13 12.73
CA VAL A 71 0.18 0.14 11.99
C VAL A 71 1.61 0.64 12.05
N ALA A 72 2.05 1.27 10.95
CA ALA A 72 3.31 2.00 10.90
C ALA A 72 3.02 3.49 10.92
N LEU A 73 3.33 4.16 12.03
CA LEU A 73 3.10 5.59 12.22
C LEU A 73 4.37 6.38 11.89
N GLN A 74 4.32 7.71 11.91
CA GLN A 74 5.53 8.52 11.79
C GLN A 74 6.61 8.10 12.80
N LYS A 75 6.24 7.86 14.06
CA LYS A 75 7.18 7.48 15.13
C LYS A 75 6.96 6.04 15.57
N GLY A 76 7.28 5.09 14.70
CA GLY A 76 7.34 3.68 15.04
C GLY A 76 6.09 2.86 14.76
N LEU A 77 6.22 1.57 15.07
CA LEU A 77 5.26 0.50 14.85
C LEU A 77 4.40 0.32 16.10
N HIS A 78 3.10 0.13 15.90
CA HIS A 78 2.13 0.00 16.98
C HIS A 78 1.10 -1.07 16.66
N PHE A 79 0.48 -1.62 17.70
CA PHE A 79 -0.85 -2.19 17.58
C PHE A 79 -1.91 -1.11 17.78
N LEU A 80 -2.99 -1.18 17.02
CA LEU A 80 -4.20 -0.38 17.20
C LEU A 80 -5.36 -1.32 17.56
N ASP A 81 -5.91 -1.14 18.75
CA ASP A 81 -7.14 -1.81 19.17
C ASP A 81 -8.36 -1.15 18.51
N LEU A 82 -9.21 -1.94 17.86
CA LEU A 82 -10.36 -1.42 17.12
C LEU A 82 -11.57 -1.10 18.01
N GLU A 83 -11.62 -1.59 19.24
CA GLU A 83 -12.69 -1.33 20.20
C GLU A 83 -12.38 -0.11 21.05
N THR A 84 -11.16 -0.04 21.61
CA THR A 84 -10.74 1.07 22.48
C THR A 84 -10.13 2.24 21.71
N GLU A 85 -9.71 2.02 20.46
CA GLU A 85 -8.95 2.98 19.63
C GLU A 85 -7.57 3.34 20.23
N GLU A 86 -7.08 2.54 21.18
CA GLU A 86 -5.80 2.76 21.84
C GLU A 86 -4.63 2.18 21.02
N LEU A 87 -3.52 2.91 21.04
CA LEU A 87 -2.24 2.48 20.45
C LEU A 87 -1.35 1.83 21.50
N THR A 88 -0.82 0.65 21.19
CA THR A 88 0.24 0.00 21.97
C THR A 88 1.54 0.05 21.17
N PHE A 89 2.55 0.74 21.71
CA PHE A 89 3.87 0.86 21.09
C PHE A 89 4.58 -0.50 21.01
N ILE A 90 5.19 -0.78 19.86
CA ILE A 90 6.02 -1.98 19.63
C ILE A 90 7.49 -1.58 19.58
N HIS A 91 7.87 -0.80 18.55
CA HIS A 91 9.26 -0.42 18.31
C HIS A 91 9.37 0.77 17.35
N ASP A 92 10.41 1.59 17.48
CA ASP A 92 10.76 2.65 16.53
C ASP A 92 12.23 2.51 16.10
N PRO A 93 12.50 1.90 14.93
CA PRO A 93 13.87 1.71 14.45
C PRO A 93 14.55 3.02 14.00
N GLU A 94 13.77 4.09 13.81
CA GLU A 94 14.24 5.39 13.33
C GLU A 94 13.99 6.52 14.33
N SER A 95 13.86 6.21 15.61
CA SER A 95 13.71 7.20 16.71
C SER A 95 14.78 8.30 16.75
N HIS A 96 15.93 8.08 16.10
CA HIS A 96 17.02 9.04 15.95
C HIS A 96 16.88 9.96 14.71
N LEU A 97 15.88 9.74 13.86
CA LEU A 97 15.57 10.45 12.62
C LEU A 97 14.14 11.03 12.68
N PRO A 98 13.89 12.10 13.46
CA PRO A 98 12.54 12.61 13.68
C PRO A 98 11.84 13.17 12.43
N GLU A 99 12.63 13.48 11.39
CA GLU A 99 12.15 13.96 10.09
C GLU A 99 11.83 12.81 9.12
N ASN A 100 11.96 11.56 9.53
CA ASN A 100 11.46 10.41 8.79
C ASN A 100 10.04 10.02 9.25
N ARG A 101 9.33 9.34 8.36
CA ARG A 101 8.07 8.65 8.66
C ARG A 101 8.02 7.31 7.93
N PHE A 102 7.23 6.37 8.44
CA PHE A 102 6.80 5.25 7.62
C PHE A 102 5.88 5.71 6.48
N ASN A 103 5.95 5.00 5.36
CA ASN A 103 5.16 5.20 4.15
C ASN A 103 4.37 3.92 3.83
N ASP A 104 4.65 3.20 2.75
CA ASP A 104 3.91 1.96 2.46
C ASP A 104 4.44 0.76 3.28
N GLY A 105 3.61 -0.26 3.40
CA GLY A 105 3.92 -1.50 4.09
C GLY A 105 2.83 -2.55 3.90
N LYS A 106 3.21 -3.81 4.08
CA LYS A 106 2.33 -4.97 3.88
C LYS A 106 2.84 -6.17 4.66
N CYS A 107 1.94 -7.09 5.02
CA CYS A 107 2.37 -8.37 5.57
C CYS A 107 2.84 -9.32 4.48
N ASP A 108 3.92 -10.05 4.75
CA ASP A 108 4.44 -11.08 3.86
C ASP A 108 3.73 -12.43 4.05
N PRO A 109 3.99 -13.45 3.20
CA PRO A 109 3.32 -14.75 3.29
C PRO A 109 3.57 -15.51 4.60
N PHE A 110 4.69 -15.23 5.28
CA PHE A 110 4.99 -15.81 6.58
C PHE A 110 4.18 -15.16 7.70
N GLY A 111 3.70 -13.93 7.49
CA GLY A 111 2.95 -13.13 8.45
C GLY A 111 3.80 -12.12 9.21
N ARG A 112 4.92 -11.69 8.64
CA ARG A 112 5.74 -10.57 9.15
C ARG A 112 5.23 -9.26 8.58
N PHE A 113 5.32 -8.17 9.33
CA PHE A 113 4.87 -6.86 8.87
C PHE A 113 6.06 -6.05 8.32
N TRP A 114 6.05 -5.78 7.02
CA TRP A 114 7.09 -5.00 6.35
C TRP A 114 6.60 -3.57 6.16
N ALA A 115 7.45 -2.60 6.46
CA ALA A 115 7.12 -1.18 6.29
C ALA A 115 8.38 -0.39 5.95
N GLY A 116 8.24 0.48 4.96
CA GLY A 116 9.30 1.34 4.48
C GLY A 116 9.20 2.76 5.02
N THR A 117 10.33 3.44 5.15
CA THR A 117 10.40 4.84 5.60
C THR A 117 10.82 5.77 4.47
N MET A 118 10.58 7.06 4.70
CA MET A 118 11.01 8.16 3.85
C MET A 118 11.20 9.41 4.71
N SER A 119 11.99 10.36 4.21
CA SER A 119 12.07 11.70 4.80
C SER A 119 10.82 12.51 4.48
N LEU A 120 10.36 13.33 5.43
CA LEU A 120 9.26 14.29 5.25
C LEU A 120 9.57 15.33 4.17
N SER A 121 10.85 15.63 3.94
CA SER A 121 11.30 16.52 2.87
C SER A 121 11.57 15.78 1.54
N GLU A 122 11.27 14.49 1.47
CA GLU A 122 11.57 13.62 0.33
C GLU A 122 13.08 13.60 -0.01
N GLU A 123 13.91 13.74 1.02
CA GLU A 123 15.38 13.67 0.89
C GLU A 123 15.82 12.32 0.29
N LYS A 124 16.66 12.42 -0.73
CA LYS A 124 17.19 11.27 -1.47
C LYS A 124 17.91 10.30 -0.53
N GLU A 125 17.59 9.01 -0.67
CA GLU A 125 18.25 7.90 0.05
C GLU A 125 18.12 7.98 1.60
N ALA A 126 17.22 8.79 2.14
CA ALA A 126 17.01 8.93 3.59
C ALA A 126 16.14 7.83 4.22
N GLY A 127 15.45 7.04 3.40
CA GLY A 127 14.54 5.97 3.81
C GLY A 127 15.20 4.59 3.90
N SER A 128 14.55 3.69 4.60
CA SER A 128 14.93 2.28 4.75
C SER A 128 13.71 1.38 4.73
N LEU A 129 13.89 0.09 4.43
CA LEU A 129 12.84 -0.94 4.54
C LEU A 129 13.09 -1.77 5.80
N TYR A 130 12.06 -1.94 6.61
CA TYR A 130 12.09 -2.74 7.84
C TYR A 130 11.09 -3.89 7.78
N CYS A 131 11.38 -4.93 8.55
CA CYS A 131 10.52 -6.08 8.77
C CYS A 131 10.34 -6.31 10.27
N LEU A 132 9.10 -6.26 10.75
CA LEU A 132 8.70 -6.70 12.08
C LEU A 132 8.41 -8.20 12.04
N GLY A 133 9.24 -8.97 12.73
CA GLY A 133 9.11 -10.40 12.92
C GLY A 133 7.89 -10.79 13.75
N THR A 134 7.50 -12.07 13.68
CA THR A 134 6.40 -12.61 14.50
C THR A 134 6.74 -12.74 15.98
N ASP A 135 7.99 -12.44 16.34
CA ASP A 135 8.52 -12.35 17.69
C ASP A 135 8.68 -10.88 18.16
N LEU A 136 8.13 -9.93 17.39
CA LEU A 136 8.24 -8.48 17.58
C LEU A 136 9.65 -7.91 17.40
N ALA A 137 10.62 -8.69 16.93
CA ALA A 137 11.94 -8.16 16.58
C ALA A 137 11.85 -7.36 15.26
N VAL A 138 12.54 -6.22 15.19
CA VAL A 138 12.61 -5.41 13.97
C VAL A 138 13.97 -5.55 13.32
N GLU A 139 13.98 -5.92 12.04
CA GLU A 139 15.19 -6.01 11.23
C GLU A 139 15.14 -4.98 10.09
N LYS A 140 16.26 -4.28 9.86
CA LYS A 140 16.43 -3.48 8.64
C LYS A 140 16.80 -4.40 7.49
N LYS A 141 15.99 -4.38 6.43
CA LYS A 141 16.15 -5.24 5.25
C LYS A 141 16.81 -4.53 4.08
N ARG A 142 16.67 -3.20 4.00
CA ARG A 142 17.31 -2.37 2.99
C ARG A 142 17.49 -0.94 3.48
N SER A 143 18.58 -0.29 3.06
CA SER A 143 18.84 1.14 3.28
C SER A 143 18.79 1.90 1.96
N ASN A 144 18.94 3.23 2.03
CA ASN A 144 19.13 4.11 0.88
C ASN A 144 17.94 4.11 -0.09
N LEU A 145 16.72 4.04 0.44
CA LEU A 145 15.48 4.28 -0.31
C LEU A 145 15.16 5.77 -0.25
N THR A 146 14.48 6.32 -1.25
CA THR A 146 14.02 7.71 -1.19
C THR A 146 12.57 7.80 -0.73
N ILE A 147 11.68 7.08 -1.42
CA ILE A 147 10.27 6.94 -1.05
C ILE A 147 9.93 5.46 -1.17
N SER A 148 10.07 4.73 -0.07
CA SER A 148 9.71 3.32 -0.03
C SER A 148 8.21 3.16 -0.21
N ASN A 149 7.82 2.43 -1.24
CA ASN A 149 6.43 2.29 -1.67
C ASN A 149 6.09 0.83 -1.99
N GLY A 150 5.16 0.60 -2.92
CA GLY A 150 4.52 -0.68 -3.22
C GLY A 150 5.35 -1.94 -2.97
N LEU A 151 4.77 -2.86 -2.20
CA LEU A 151 5.34 -4.18 -1.90
C LEU A 151 4.41 -5.31 -2.36
N ALA A 152 4.98 -6.38 -2.91
CA ALA A 152 4.26 -7.61 -3.22
C ALA A 152 5.18 -8.83 -3.12
N TRP A 153 4.58 -10.02 -2.99
CA TRP A 153 5.29 -11.29 -3.04
C TRP A 153 4.67 -12.18 -4.10
N SER A 154 5.50 -12.92 -4.83
CA SER A 154 5.02 -13.85 -5.87
C SER A 154 4.11 -14.94 -5.28
N PRO A 155 3.18 -15.51 -6.06
CA PRO A 155 2.29 -16.57 -5.58
C PRO A 155 3.03 -17.84 -5.09
N ASP A 156 4.20 -18.12 -5.65
CA ASP A 156 5.09 -19.21 -5.24
C ASP A 156 6.01 -18.85 -4.05
N GLN A 157 5.89 -17.63 -3.51
CA GLN A 157 6.51 -17.16 -2.27
C GLN A 157 8.05 -17.22 -2.29
N ASN A 158 8.66 -17.06 -3.46
CA ASN A 158 10.12 -17.02 -3.62
C ASN A 158 10.65 -15.67 -4.12
N SER A 159 9.77 -14.73 -4.44
CA SER A 159 10.13 -13.41 -4.94
C SER A 159 9.43 -12.32 -4.15
N MET A 160 10.14 -11.25 -3.86
CA MET A 160 9.59 -10.01 -3.32
C MET A 160 9.78 -8.88 -4.33
N TYR A 161 8.78 -8.03 -4.48
CA TYR A 161 8.82 -6.84 -5.34
C TYR A 161 8.73 -5.58 -4.47
N LEU A 162 9.53 -4.58 -4.81
CA LEU A 162 9.58 -3.29 -4.12
C LEU A 162 9.65 -2.14 -5.12
N ILE A 163 8.93 -1.07 -4.82
CA ILE A 163 9.04 0.23 -5.50
C ILE A 163 9.77 1.22 -4.58
N ASP A 164 10.79 1.87 -5.13
CA ASP A 164 11.31 3.15 -4.63
C ASP A 164 10.92 4.23 -5.64
N THR A 165 9.87 5.01 -5.34
CA THR A 165 9.12 5.78 -6.34
C THR A 165 9.97 6.66 -7.25
N PRO A 166 10.97 7.43 -6.76
CA PRO A 166 11.79 8.29 -7.62
C PRO A 166 12.66 7.55 -8.62
N THR A 167 12.91 6.25 -8.41
CA THR A 167 13.62 5.41 -9.37
C THR A 167 12.78 5.11 -10.61
N LYS A 168 11.44 5.22 -10.51
CA LYS A 168 10.45 4.82 -11.52
C LYS A 168 10.58 3.36 -11.95
N LYS A 169 11.00 2.48 -11.04
CA LYS A 169 11.22 1.05 -11.32
C LYS A 169 10.62 0.16 -10.27
N VAL A 170 10.31 -1.08 -10.67
CA VAL A 170 10.02 -2.18 -9.77
C VAL A 170 11.26 -3.07 -9.68
N THR A 171 11.74 -3.29 -8.46
CA THR A 171 12.86 -4.20 -8.19
C THR A 171 12.33 -5.51 -7.61
N ARG A 172 12.72 -6.63 -8.22
CA ARG A 172 12.52 -7.98 -7.68
C ARG A 172 13.72 -8.39 -6.83
N PHE A 173 13.46 -9.14 -5.78
CA PHE A 173 14.43 -9.82 -4.94
C PHE A 173 14.10 -11.30 -4.88
N ASP A 174 15.12 -12.15 -4.81
CA ASP A 174 14.93 -13.51 -4.34
C ASP A 174 14.58 -13.44 -2.85
N TYR A 175 13.53 -14.14 -2.44
CA TYR A 175 12.95 -14.06 -1.10
C TYR A 175 12.88 -15.45 -0.47
N ASP A 176 13.44 -15.58 0.72
CA ASP A 176 13.34 -16.80 1.52
C ASP A 176 12.16 -16.69 2.49
N LEU A 177 11.15 -17.55 2.31
CA LEU A 177 9.92 -17.52 3.12
C LEU A 177 10.20 -17.68 4.62
N GLN A 178 11.10 -18.59 5.00
CA GLN A 178 11.32 -18.97 6.40
C GLN A 178 12.03 -17.86 7.18
N THR A 179 13.03 -17.24 6.57
CA THR A 179 13.91 -16.25 7.20
C THR A 179 13.52 -14.82 6.88
N GLY A 180 12.82 -14.59 5.76
CA GLY A 180 12.48 -13.27 5.26
C GLY A 180 13.68 -12.55 4.67
N HIS A 181 14.76 -13.28 4.42
CA HIS A 181 15.93 -12.75 3.74
C HIS A 181 15.58 -12.38 2.29
N ILE A 182 16.16 -11.28 1.81
CA ILE A 182 16.03 -10.82 0.43
C ILE A 182 17.42 -10.59 -0.18
N GLU A 183 17.61 -11.01 -1.41
CA GLU A 183 18.88 -10.84 -2.13
C GLU A 183 18.68 -10.70 -3.64
N ASN A 184 19.78 -10.55 -4.38
CA ASN A 184 19.82 -10.49 -5.85
C ASN A 184 18.85 -9.47 -6.49
N PRO A 185 18.94 -8.17 -6.10
CA PRO A 185 18.06 -7.13 -6.62
C PRO A 185 18.14 -7.06 -8.15
N THR A 186 17.01 -7.22 -8.82
CA THR A 186 16.88 -7.17 -10.28
C THR A 186 15.76 -6.21 -10.66
N GLU A 187 16.05 -5.21 -11.46
CA GLU A 187 15.03 -4.32 -12.03
C GLU A 187 14.20 -5.11 -13.06
N VAL A 188 12.90 -5.23 -12.83
CA VAL A 188 12.01 -6.05 -13.69
C VAL A 188 11.02 -5.21 -14.50
N ILE A 189 10.70 -4.01 -14.03
CA ILE A 189 9.83 -3.06 -14.74
C ILE A 189 10.45 -1.67 -14.64
N ALA A 190 10.42 -0.93 -15.74
CA ALA A 190 10.76 0.49 -15.80
C ALA A 190 9.59 1.29 -16.36
N PHE A 191 9.13 2.30 -15.62
CA PHE A 191 8.00 3.12 -16.03
C PHE A 191 8.43 4.11 -17.11
N PRO A 192 7.70 4.22 -18.23
CA PRO A 192 7.98 5.22 -19.24
C PRO A 192 7.72 6.64 -18.70
N ASP A 193 8.26 7.65 -19.38
CA ASP A 193 7.93 9.02 -19.04
C ASP A 193 6.48 9.37 -19.45
N GLY A 194 5.89 10.32 -18.73
CA GLY A 194 4.55 10.85 -19.02
C GLY A 194 3.37 10.04 -18.46
N VAL A 195 3.61 8.89 -17.81
CA VAL A 195 2.54 8.08 -17.19
C VAL A 195 2.42 8.26 -15.66
N GLY A 196 3.11 9.25 -15.09
CA GLY A 196 3.22 9.41 -13.64
C GLY A 196 4.37 8.62 -13.02
N ALA A 197 4.32 8.40 -11.71
CA ALA A 197 5.31 7.63 -10.96
C ALA A 197 4.65 6.41 -10.28
N PRO A 198 5.36 5.26 -10.19
CA PRO A 198 4.83 4.09 -9.50
C PRO A 198 4.72 4.36 -7.99
N ASP A 199 3.59 3.98 -7.42
CA ASP A 199 3.27 4.22 -6.01
C ASP A 199 3.02 2.87 -5.29
N GLY A 200 1.86 2.66 -4.68
CA GLY A 200 1.43 1.38 -4.12
C GLY A 200 1.19 0.28 -5.15
N MET A 201 1.39 -0.97 -4.73
CA MET A 201 1.36 -2.15 -5.59
C MET A 201 0.69 -3.36 -4.92
N THR A 202 0.02 -4.19 -5.71
CA THR A 202 -0.43 -5.53 -5.32
C THR A 202 -0.17 -6.55 -6.43
N ILE A 203 -0.53 -7.81 -6.22
CA ILE A 203 -0.33 -8.91 -7.19
C ILE A 203 -1.61 -9.73 -7.34
N ASP A 204 -1.85 -10.22 -8.54
CA ASP A 204 -2.96 -11.13 -8.83
C ASP A 204 -2.55 -12.61 -8.80
N ASN A 205 -3.53 -13.51 -8.89
CA ASN A 205 -3.30 -14.96 -8.86
C ASN A 205 -2.51 -15.48 -10.06
N ASP A 206 -2.40 -14.72 -11.15
CA ASP A 206 -1.58 -15.07 -12.31
C ASP A 206 -0.12 -14.64 -12.11
N GLY A 207 0.20 -13.95 -11.00
CA GLY A 207 1.53 -13.42 -10.71
C GLY A 207 1.82 -12.06 -11.36
N MET A 208 0.78 -11.35 -11.85
CA MET A 208 0.94 -10.04 -12.48
C MET A 208 0.81 -8.93 -11.45
N LEU A 209 1.65 -7.90 -11.59
CA LEU A 209 1.70 -6.77 -10.67
C LEU A 209 0.69 -5.69 -11.06
N TRP A 210 -0.08 -5.23 -10.08
CA TRP A 210 -1.02 -4.12 -10.22
C TRP A 210 -0.46 -2.91 -9.51
N ILE A 211 -0.22 -1.81 -10.24
CA ILE A 211 0.56 -0.67 -9.74
C ILE A 211 -0.22 0.63 -9.93
N ALA A 212 -0.26 1.44 -8.88
CA ALA A 212 -0.83 2.77 -8.90
C ALA A 212 0.12 3.81 -9.48
N HIS A 213 -0.47 4.80 -10.18
CA HIS A 213 0.28 5.87 -10.81
C HIS A 213 -0.02 7.22 -10.16
N TRP A 214 0.92 7.69 -9.34
CA TRP A 214 0.92 9.07 -8.84
C TRP A 214 1.11 10.04 -10.01
N GLY A 215 0.20 10.99 -10.18
CA GLY A 215 0.19 11.91 -11.32
C GLY A 215 -0.21 11.30 -12.66
N GLY A 216 -0.65 10.02 -12.68
CA GLY A 216 -0.95 9.29 -13.93
C GLY A 216 -2.42 8.97 -14.18
N ALA A 217 -3.31 9.19 -13.20
CA ALA A 217 -4.74 8.91 -13.30
C ALA A 217 -5.12 7.49 -13.73
N GLN A 218 -4.32 6.49 -13.32
CA GLN A 218 -4.56 5.10 -13.69
C GLN A 218 -4.00 4.10 -12.67
N ILE A 219 -4.51 2.87 -12.74
CA ILE A 219 -3.83 1.66 -12.30
C ILE A 219 -3.40 0.88 -13.54
N SER A 220 -2.24 0.25 -13.52
CA SER A 220 -1.76 -0.63 -14.60
C SER A 220 -1.47 -2.05 -14.10
N ARG A 221 -1.55 -3.02 -15.01
CA ARG A 221 -1.18 -4.42 -14.78
C ARG A 221 0.08 -4.74 -15.59
N TRP A 222 1.07 -5.35 -14.96
CA TRP A 222 2.38 -5.64 -15.56
C TRP A 222 2.76 -7.10 -15.39
N ASP A 223 3.44 -7.64 -16.39
CA ASP A 223 4.14 -8.91 -16.30
C ASP A 223 5.56 -8.68 -15.75
N PRO A 224 5.88 -9.13 -14.52
CA PRO A 224 7.22 -8.95 -13.94
C PRO A 224 8.29 -9.83 -14.58
N THR A 225 7.93 -10.78 -15.44
CA THR A 225 8.87 -11.65 -16.16
C THR A 225 9.38 -10.97 -17.43
N THR A 226 8.49 -10.31 -18.16
CA THR A 226 8.83 -9.63 -19.43
C THR A 226 9.06 -8.14 -19.26
N GLY A 227 8.52 -7.54 -18.18
CA GLY A 227 8.49 -6.10 -17.96
C GLY A 227 7.40 -5.37 -18.76
N GLU A 228 6.51 -6.10 -19.43
CA GLU A 228 5.48 -5.51 -20.30
C GLU A 228 4.24 -5.06 -19.51
N GLN A 229 3.70 -3.90 -19.87
CA GLN A 229 2.40 -3.44 -19.39
C GLN A 229 1.29 -4.15 -20.18
N LEU A 230 0.47 -4.94 -19.50
CA LEU A 230 -0.61 -5.73 -20.09
C LEU A 230 -1.93 -4.94 -20.20
N LEU A 231 -2.17 -4.04 -19.24
CA LEU A 231 -3.43 -3.30 -19.12
C LEU A 231 -3.19 -1.96 -18.42
N SER A 232 -4.01 -0.96 -18.75
CA SER A 232 -4.20 0.25 -17.95
C SER A 232 -5.70 0.50 -17.76
N ILE A 233 -6.09 0.85 -16.54
CA ILE A 233 -7.45 1.19 -16.15
C ILE A 233 -7.46 2.64 -15.67
N PRO A 234 -8.18 3.55 -16.36
CA PRO A 234 -8.33 4.93 -15.93
C PRO A 234 -9.05 5.01 -14.59
N ILE A 235 -8.55 5.86 -13.69
CA ILE A 235 -9.16 6.20 -12.41
C ILE A 235 -9.47 7.70 -12.44
N PRO A 236 -10.67 8.15 -12.03
CA PRO A 236 -11.05 9.56 -12.08
C PRO A 236 -10.44 10.38 -10.93
N SER A 237 -9.13 10.25 -10.74
CA SER A 237 -8.29 11.05 -9.85
C SER A 237 -6.88 11.09 -10.39
N LEU A 238 -6.23 12.26 -10.41
CA LEU A 238 -4.88 12.41 -10.95
C LEU A 238 -3.83 11.61 -10.16
N ASN A 239 -3.91 11.69 -8.83
CA ASN A 239 -2.97 11.03 -7.92
C ASN A 239 -3.62 9.75 -7.40
N VAL A 240 -3.35 8.65 -8.10
CA VAL A 240 -3.73 7.30 -7.70
C VAL A 240 -2.58 6.73 -6.87
N THR A 241 -2.88 6.29 -5.65
CA THR A 241 -1.84 6.07 -4.64
C THR A 241 -1.56 4.60 -4.41
N SER A 242 -2.59 3.77 -4.27
CA SER A 242 -2.38 2.33 -4.01
C SER A 242 -3.61 1.52 -4.38
N CYS A 243 -3.48 0.20 -4.37
CA CYS A 243 -4.57 -0.71 -4.68
C CYS A 243 -4.45 -2.07 -3.98
N THR A 244 -5.60 -2.71 -3.75
CA THR A 244 -5.67 -4.06 -3.18
C THR A 244 -6.89 -4.80 -3.72
N PHE A 245 -6.78 -6.12 -3.86
CA PHE A 245 -7.92 -6.94 -4.22
C PHE A 245 -8.76 -7.26 -2.98
N GLY A 246 -10.07 -7.26 -3.15
CA GLY A 246 -11.06 -7.53 -2.12
C GLY A 246 -12.39 -8.03 -2.69
N GLY A 247 -13.43 -7.91 -1.88
CA GLY A 247 -14.71 -8.58 -2.13
C GLY A 247 -14.65 -10.07 -1.77
N GLU A 248 -15.82 -10.70 -1.66
CA GLU A 248 -15.95 -12.12 -1.24
C GLU A 248 -15.17 -13.09 -2.14
N ASN A 249 -14.97 -12.72 -3.41
CA ASN A 249 -14.31 -13.55 -4.41
C ASN A 249 -12.89 -13.08 -4.76
N LEU A 250 -12.38 -12.04 -4.10
CA LEU A 250 -11.13 -11.35 -4.43
C LEU A 250 -11.07 -10.86 -5.90
N ASP A 251 -12.21 -10.51 -6.48
CA ASP A 251 -12.36 -10.06 -7.88
C ASP A 251 -12.68 -8.56 -8.01
N GLU A 252 -12.62 -7.83 -6.89
CA GLU A 252 -12.83 -6.39 -6.84
C GLU A 252 -11.51 -5.69 -6.45
N LEU A 253 -11.02 -4.79 -7.30
CA LEU A 253 -9.82 -4.01 -7.03
C LEU A 253 -10.22 -2.68 -6.38
N TYR A 254 -9.91 -2.50 -5.11
CA TYR A 254 -10.05 -1.23 -4.40
C TYR A 254 -8.82 -0.37 -4.64
N VAL A 255 -9.05 0.93 -4.85
CA VAL A 255 -8.03 1.89 -5.27
C VAL A 255 -8.15 3.15 -4.41
N THR A 256 -7.07 3.52 -3.73
CA THR A 256 -6.97 4.78 -2.97
C THR A 256 -6.41 5.88 -3.86
N THR A 257 -6.76 7.13 -3.53
CA THR A 257 -6.30 8.32 -4.27
C THR A 257 -6.03 9.48 -3.31
N ALA A 258 -5.42 10.54 -3.81
CA ALA A 258 -5.03 11.71 -3.01
C ALA A 258 -5.47 13.05 -3.62
N ARG A 259 -5.62 14.05 -2.75
CA ARG A 259 -5.71 15.47 -3.12
C ARG A 259 -4.39 16.24 -2.98
N LYS A 260 -3.44 15.71 -2.21
CA LYS A 260 -2.08 16.26 -2.09
C LYS A 260 -1.51 16.51 -3.48
N ASP A 261 -0.81 17.63 -3.65
CA ASP A 261 -0.18 18.08 -4.90
C ASP A 261 -1.12 18.16 -6.11
N THR A 262 -2.44 18.34 -5.88
CA THR A 262 -3.42 18.52 -6.96
C THR A 262 -3.82 19.99 -7.08
N SER A 263 -3.61 20.59 -8.25
CA SER A 263 -4.01 21.97 -8.53
C SER A 263 -5.53 22.17 -8.49
N ALA A 264 -6.00 23.40 -8.28
CA ALA A 264 -7.44 23.72 -8.31
C ALA A 264 -8.11 23.33 -9.65
N GLU A 265 -7.40 23.52 -10.76
CA GLU A 265 -7.85 23.08 -12.09
C GLU A 265 -8.04 21.56 -12.15
N ASN A 266 -7.07 20.79 -11.64
CA ASN A 266 -7.19 19.34 -11.62
C ASN A 266 -8.24 18.84 -10.62
N LEU A 267 -8.46 19.52 -9.49
CA LEU A 267 -9.56 19.22 -8.59
C LEU A 267 -10.93 19.53 -9.21
N HIS A 268 -11.01 20.48 -10.13
CA HIS A 268 -12.23 20.71 -10.91
C HIS A 268 -12.45 19.59 -11.93
N ARG A 269 -11.39 19.09 -12.58
CA ARG A 269 -11.43 17.95 -13.51
C ARG A 269 -11.71 16.62 -12.80
N TYR A 270 -11.19 16.45 -11.59
CA TYR A 270 -11.31 15.27 -10.74
C TYR A 270 -11.95 15.66 -9.40
N PRO A 271 -13.27 15.97 -9.39
CA PRO A 271 -13.95 16.44 -8.18
C PRO A 271 -13.92 15.42 -7.03
N GLU A 272 -13.77 14.13 -7.37
CA GLU A 272 -13.72 13.00 -6.45
C GLU A 272 -12.29 12.58 -6.06
N ALA A 273 -11.27 13.37 -6.41
CA ALA A 273 -9.90 13.15 -5.95
C ALA A 273 -9.85 13.02 -4.42
N GLY A 274 -9.03 12.08 -3.93
CA GLY A 274 -9.01 11.68 -2.52
C GLY A 274 -10.12 10.68 -2.15
N GLY A 275 -10.93 10.23 -3.11
CA GLY A 275 -11.89 9.15 -2.93
C GLY A 275 -11.24 7.77 -2.98
N VAL A 276 -12.00 6.77 -2.54
CA VAL A 276 -11.68 5.35 -2.75
C VAL A 276 -12.59 4.82 -3.85
N PHE A 277 -11.99 4.15 -4.82
CA PHE A 277 -12.67 3.57 -5.97
C PHE A 277 -12.62 2.04 -5.92
N LYS A 278 -13.52 1.41 -6.67
CA LYS A 278 -13.60 -0.03 -6.85
C LYS A 278 -13.75 -0.35 -8.34
N VAL A 279 -13.00 -1.33 -8.82
CA VAL A 279 -13.01 -1.79 -10.23
C VAL A 279 -13.22 -3.30 -10.26
N LYS A 280 -13.86 -3.84 -11.30
CA LYS A 280 -13.89 -5.30 -11.57
C LYS A 280 -13.01 -5.63 -12.78
N PRO A 281 -11.71 -5.89 -12.57
CA PRO A 281 -10.74 -6.04 -13.66
C PRO A 281 -10.88 -7.36 -14.43
N GLY A 282 -11.66 -8.33 -13.92
CA GLY A 282 -11.85 -9.62 -14.58
C GLY A 282 -10.80 -10.69 -14.24
N VAL A 283 -9.92 -10.40 -13.29
CA VAL A 283 -8.99 -11.34 -12.67
C VAL A 283 -9.19 -11.33 -11.16
N LYS A 284 -8.61 -12.31 -10.47
CA LYS A 284 -8.67 -12.42 -9.01
C LYS A 284 -7.32 -12.10 -8.39
N GLY A 285 -7.36 -11.40 -7.27
CA GLY A 285 -6.22 -11.17 -6.42
C GLY A 285 -5.90 -12.33 -5.47
N MET A 286 -4.75 -12.19 -4.83
CA MET A 286 -4.35 -13.01 -3.70
C MET A 286 -4.93 -12.45 -2.39
N PRO A 287 -5.28 -13.30 -1.40
CA PRO A 287 -5.64 -12.83 -0.06
C PRO A 287 -4.49 -12.01 0.55
N ALA A 288 -4.82 -10.89 1.20
CA ALA A 288 -3.83 -10.19 2.02
C ALA A 288 -3.42 -11.06 3.20
N TYR A 289 -2.13 -11.04 3.54
CA TYR A 289 -1.64 -11.72 4.73
C TYR A 289 -1.91 -10.89 5.99
N ARG A 290 -2.11 -11.58 7.10
CA ARG A 290 -2.19 -10.99 8.43
C ARG A 290 -0.83 -11.02 9.10
N PHE A 291 -0.59 -10.04 9.96
CA PHE A 291 0.51 -10.12 10.91
C PHE A 291 0.25 -11.24 11.92
N ARG A 292 1.28 -12.03 12.23
CA ARG A 292 1.17 -13.26 13.02
C ARG A 292 1.86 -13.22 14.38
N GLY A 293 2.48 -12.10 14.76
CA GLY A 293 3.14 -11.92 16.06
C GLY A 293 2.56 -10.79 16.86
#